data_AF-A0AAV6KEY7-F1
#
_entry.id   AF-A0AAV6KEY7-F1
#
_cell.length_a   1.000
_cell.length_b   1.000
_cell.length_c   1.000
_cell.angle_alpha   90.00
_cell.angle_beta   90.00
_cell.angle_gamma   90.00
#
_symmetry.space_group_name_H-M   'P 1'
#
loop_
_entity.id
_entity.type
_entity.pdbx_description
1 polymer ?
#
loop_
_entity_poly.entity_id
_entity_poly.type
_entity_poly.pdbx_seq_one_letter_code
_entity_poly.pdbx_strand_id
1 'polypeptide(L)'
;MSHSPLSLLFATHFTIWFLSSTPLVFSLKQPFRPIDILPILPRQVSWPILNSLSRSPIDILPTFVGNVSSPDNTLEWKGTCFQDNSAWMEFHNKSGSQFGGGTLHLKVSNAHSWTCMDLYVFATPYRVTWDYYFLGREHTLEFDEWDGKAEYEYVKHRGVSIFLMQAGMLGTLQALWDVFPLFTNTGWGENSNIGFLKNHMGASFSERPEPWVTNISVADIHSGDFLAISKIRGRWGGFETLEKWVTGAYAGHSAVCLRDSEGKLWVAESGHEDEEGQDIIAVLPWDEWWNFELTKDDSNPHIALLPLHPNIRAKFNETAAWEYARSMLGKPYGYHNLIFSWIDTTDGNYPPPLDANVVASVMTVWNHVQPAYAANMWNEALNKRLGTQGLDLPEILVETERRGSSFDALLAIPEQDNWVYIDGKSTSCVVFILEMYKEAGLFAPIASSIQVTEFTLKDAYSLKLFENDSSRLPKWCNNGDSVKPPFCQIKGKYRMELPGYNSMGPYPRMNEKCPSLPPKYSRPKGC
;
A
#
# COMPACT_ATOMS: atom_id res chain seq x y z
N MET A 1 16.99 44.10 -68.46
CA MET A 1 17.10 43.19 -69.62
C MET A 1 17.65 41.86 -69.12
N SER A 2 16.86 40.80 -69.32
CA SER A 2 17.19 39.36 -69.37
C SER A 2 18.47 38.84 -68.70
N HIS A 3 18.34 37.88 -67.78
CA HIS A 3 19.03 36.58 -67.88
C HIS A 3 18.27 35.47 -67.11
N SER A 4 18.04 34.36 -67.83
CA SER A 4 17.37 33.07 -67.61
C SER A 4 17.35 32.43 -66.19
N PRO A 5 16.27 31.72 -65.78
CA PRO A 5 16.17 30.97 -64.53
C PRO A 5 16.42 29.46 -64.71
N LEU A 6 17.43 29.04 -65.49
CA LEU A 6 17.73 27.60 -65.67
C LEU A 6 19.02 27.12 -64.98
N SER A 7 19.80 28.01 -64.37
CA SER A 7 21.12 27.67 -63.79
C SER A 7 21.09 27.34 -62.29
N LEU A 8 19.97 27.61 -61.58
CA LEU A 8 19.86 27.37 -60.13
C LEU A 8 19.35 25.97 -59.75
N LEU A 9 18.79 25.23 -60.70
CA LEU A 9 18.22 23.90 -60.45
C LEU A 9 19.26 22.76 -60.50
N PHE A 10 20.44 22.98 -61.09
CA PHE A 10 21.49 21.96 -61.14
C PHE A 10 22.45 22.01 -59.93
N ALA A 11 22.55 23.14 -59.22
CA ALA A 11 23.39 23.26 -58.02
C ALA A 11 22.74 22.68 -56.75
N THR A 12 21.42 22.50 -56.75
CA THR A 12 20.65 21.99 -55.59
C THR A 12 20.46 20.48 -55.60
N HIS A 13 20.76 19.77 -56.70
CA HIS A 13 20.69 18.29 -56.74
C HIS A 13 22.02 17.60 -56.46
N PHE A 14 23.16 18.29 -56.61
CA PHE A 14 24.47 17.68 -56.33
C PHE A 14 24.84 17.69 -54.84
N THR A 15 24.27 18.59 -54.04
CA THR A 15 24.43 18.62 -52.57
C THR A 15 23.51 17.62 -51.85
N ILE A 16 22.41 17.21 -52.47
CA ILE A 16 21.48 16.23 -51.88
C ILE A 16 22.00 14.79 -52.07
N TRP A 17 22.78 14.51 -53.12
CA TRP A 17 23.30 13.16 -53.38
C TRP A 17 24.56 12.80 -52.57
N PHE A 18 25.32 13.80 -52.09
CA PHE A 18 26.48 13.57 -51.20
C PHE A 18 26.11 13.35 -49.73
N LEU A 19 24.85 13.60 -49.33
CA LEU A 19 24.32 13.29 -47.99
C LEU A 19 23.66 11.90 -47.92
N SER A 20 23.52 11.18 -49.04
CA SER A 20 22.90 9.85 -49.11
C SER A 20 23.89 8.68 -49.12
N SER A 21 25.18 8.92 -48.95
CA SER A 21 26.20 7.86 -48.86
C SER A 21 26.85 7.85 -47.48
N THR A 22 26.53 6.80 -46.71
CA THR A 22 26.97 6.42 -45.36
C THR A 22 26.14 6.98 -44.19
N PRO A 23 25.31 6.16 -43.50
CA PRO A 23 24.92 6.46 -42.14
C PRO A 23 26.06 5.98 -41.24
N LEU A 24 27.12 6.79 -41.12
CA LEU A 24 27.92 6.75 -39.90
C LEU A 24 27.22 7.68 -38.90
N VAL A 25 26.03 7.26 -38.45
CA VAL A 25 25.38 7.88 -37.30
C VAL A 25 26.16 7.39 -36.09
N PHE A 26 27.27 8.08 -35.76
CA PHE A 26 27.68 8.12 -34.37
C PHE A 26 26.52 8.77 -33.62
N SER A 27 25.74 7.94 -32.91
CA SER A 27 24.80 8.39 -31.91
C SER A 27 25.61 9.08 -30.80
N LEU A 28 25.96 10.35 -31.02
CA LEU A 28 26.56 11.21 -30.02
C LEU A 28 25.54 11.33 -28.88
N LYS A 29 25.80 10.63 -27.78
CA LYS A 29 24.99 10.71 -26.56
C LYS A 29 24.86 12.18 -26.18
N GLN A 30 23.62 12.65 -26.00
CA GLN A 30 23.41 14.01 -25.52
C GLN A 30 24.07 14.15 -24.15
N PRO A 31 24.82 15.25 -23.90
CA PRO A 31 25.54 15.42 -22.65
C PRO A 31 24.59 15.45 -21.45
N PHE A 32 23.34 15.90 -21.66
CA PHE A 32 22.28 15.89 -20.67
C PHE A 32 20.94 15.70 -21.40
N ARG A 33 19.97 15.02 -20.79
CA ARG A 33 18.56 15.20 -21.20
C ARG A 33 18.01 16.46 -20.54
N PRO A 34 17.05 17.17 -21.16
CA PRO A 34 16.42 18.34 -20.53
C PRO A 34 15.89 18.06 -19.12
N ILE A 35 15.40 16.85 -18.87
CA ILE A 35 14.95 16.36 -17.55
C ILE A 35 16.07 16.35 -16.50
N ASP A 36 17.29 15.98 -16.88
CA ASP A 36 18.40 15.79 -15.94
C ASP A 36 18.92 17.12 -15.38
N ILE A 37 18.64 18.25 -16.05
CA ILE A 37 19.04 19.60 -15.64
C ILE A 37 17.92 20.30 -14.86
N LEU A 38 16.67 19.79 -14.92
CA LEU A 38 15.53 20.42 -14.23
C LEU A 38 15.78 20.71 -12.76
N PRO A 39 16.39 19.83 -11.95
CA PRO A 39 16.64 20.12 -10.53
C PRO A 39 17.63 21.28 -10.28
N ILE A 40 18.46 21.62 -11.27
CA ILE A 40 19.49 22.68 -11.21
C ILE A 40 18.90 24.03 -11.65
N LEU A 41 17.80 24.01 -12.41
CA LEU A 41 17.15 25.24 -12.87
C LEU A 41 16.35 25.92 -11.73
N PRO A 42 16.22 27.26 -11.77
CA PRO A 42 15.41 28.00 -10.82
C PRO A 42 14.00 27.40 -10.71
N ARG A 43 13.51 27.25 -9.47
CA ARG A 43 12.22 26.60 -9.17
C ARG A 43 11.05 27.11 -10.02
N GLN A 44 11.03 28.39 -10.37
CA GLN A 44 9.97 28.97 -11.22
C GLN A 44 9.89 28.35 -12.62
N VAL A 45 11.00 27.81 -13.13
CA VAL A 45 11.10 27.18 -14.45
C VAL A 45 11.04 25.66 -14.34
N SER A 46 11.72 25.08 -13.35
CA SER A 46 11.80 23.62 -13.20
C SER A 46 10.54 23.02 -12.61
N TRP A 47 9.92 23.64 -11.61
CA TRP A 47 8.82 23.05 -10.84
C TRP A 47 7.55 22.76 -11.68
N PRO A 48 7.11 23.64 -12.59
CA PRO A 48 5.97 23.34 -13.47
C PRO A 48 6.25 22.20 -14.45
N ILE A 49 7.49 22.06 -14.90
CA ILE A 49 7.92 21.02 -15.84
C ILE A 49 8.15 19.70 -15.09
N LEU A 50 8.71 19.76 -13.87
CA LEU A 50 8.88 18.63 -12.97
C LEU A 50 7.53 18.06 -12.52
N ASN A 51 6.50 18.89 -12.31
CA ASN A 51 5.14 18.46 -12.00
C ASN A 51 4.35 17.94 -13.21
N SER A 52 4.75 18.27 -14.44
CA SER A 52 4.13 17.71 -15.66
C SER A 52 4.84 16.44 -16.14
N LEU A 53 6.13 16.30 -15.78
CA LEU A 53 6.96 15.13 -16.01
C LEU A 53 7.05 14.21 -14.80
N SER A 54 6.37 14.55 -13.69
CA SER A 54 6.39 13.80 -12.44
C SER A 54 5.96 12.37 -12.74
N ARG A 55 6.97 11.52 -12.71
CA ARG A 55 6.88 10.09 -12.49
C ARG A 55 6.15 9.91 -11.14
N SER A 56 5.19 8.99 -11.12
CA SER A 56 4.23 8.79 -10.03
C SER A 56 4.95 8.72 -8.67
N PRO A 57 4.35 9.15 -7.54
CA PRO A 57 4.91 8.95 -6.20
C PRO A 57 5.21 7.46 -5.89
N ILE A 58 4.64 6.57 -6.68
CA ILE A 58 4.90 5.14 -6.68
C ILE A 58 6.34 4.80 -7.16
N ASP A 59 6.99 5.67 -7.94
CA ASP A 59 8.34 5.46 -8.49
C ASP A 59 9.46 5.54 -7.42
N ILE A 60 9.11 5.81 -6.15
CA ILE A 60 9.99 5.61 -4.96
C ILE A 60 10.12 4.12 -4.64
N LEU A 61 9.17 3.29 -5.05
CA LEU A 61 9.16 1.89 -4.68
C LEU A 61 10.21 1.16 -5.53
N PRO A 62 11.16 0.43 -4.90
CA PRO A 62 12.13 -0.36 -5.63
C PRO A 62 11.41 -1.35 -6.53
N THR A 63 11.86 -1.52 -7.77
CA THR A 63 11.39 -2.61 -8.65
C THR A 63 12.33 -3.78 -8.52
N PHE A 64 11.81 -4.99 -8.27
CA PHE A 64 12.65 -6.18 -8.26
C PHE A 64 13.25 -6.45 -9.66
N VAL A 65 14.56 -6.61 -9.70
CA VAL A 65 15.32 -6.86 -10.93
C VAL A 65 15.60 -8.35 -11.08
N GLY A 66 15.97 -9.01 -9.98
CA GLY A 66 16.34 -10.42 -9.96
C GLY A 66 17.32 -10.71 -8.83
N ASN A 67 17.75 -11.97 -8.73
CA ASN A 67 18.71 -12.41 -7.73
C ASN A 67 20.03 -12.84 -8.37
N VAL A 68 21.14 -12.63 -7.67
CA VAL A 68 22.49 -12.93 -8.17
C VAL A 68 23.28 -13.77 -7.17
N SER A 69 23.74 -14.94 -7.62
CA SER A 69 24.55 -15.89 -6.86
C SER A 69 25.78 -16.34 -7.66
N SER A 70 26.69 -17.06 -7.00
CA SER A 70 27.92 -17.59 -7.61
C SER A 70 27.82 -19.12 -7.67
N PRO A 71 28.38 -19.81 -8.68
CA PRO A 71 29.28 -19.32 -9.73
C PRO A 71 28.64 -19.00 -11.09
N ASP A 72 27.40 -19.44 -11.35
CA ASP A 72 26.84 -19.49 -12.71
C ASP A 72 25.64 -18.55 -12.96
N ASN A 73 25.39 -17.57 -12.08
CA ASN A 73 24.16 -16.77 -12.13
C ASN A 73 24.44 -15.30 -12.50
N THR A 74 24.72 -15.08 -13.79
CA THR A 74 24.77 -13.73 -14.35
C THR A 74 23.35 -13.25 -14.65
N LEU A 75 22.94 -12.16 -14.01
CA LEU A 75 21.65 -11.50 -14.23
C LEU A 75 21.83 -10.34 -15.20
N GLU A 76 20.94 -10.20 -16.19
CA GLU A 76 20.93 -9.06 -17.11
C GLU A 76 19.57 -8.34 -17.07
N TRP A 77 19.58 -7.01 -17.14
CA TRP A 77 18.36 -6.21 -17.16
C TRP A 77 18.58 -4.86 -17.83
N LYS A 78 17.48 -4.14 -18.02
CA LYS A 78 17.47 -2.74 -18.47
C LYS A 78 17.18 -1.84 -17.29
N GLY A 79 18.13 -0.97 -16.97
CA GLY A 79 17.98 0.06 -15.96
C GLY A 79 17.33 1.33 -16.52
N THR A 80 17.14 2.31 -15.64
CA THR A 80 16.52 3.58 -16.01
C THR A 80 17.50 4.55 -16.66
N CYS A 81 18.76 4.51 -16.25
CA CYS A 81 19.87 5.23 -16.86
C CYS A 81 20.61 4.36 -17.89
N PHE A 82 20.92 3.11 -17.52
CA PHE A 82 21.75 2.21 -18.31
C PHE A 82 20.91 1.11 -18.96
N GLN A 83 21.10 0.86 -20.26
CA GLN A 83 20.28 -0.12 -20.99
C GLN A 83 20.81 -1.54 -20.97
N ASP A 84 22.12 -1.68 -20.77
CA ASP A 84 22.79 -2.97 -20.87
C ASP A 84 23.50 -3.19 -19.54
N ASN A 85 22.75 -3.76 -18.59
CA ASN A 85 23.22 -4.03 -17.24
C ASN A 85 23.39 -5.52 -17.02
N SER A 86 24.43 -5.88 -16.29
CA SER A 86 24.66 -7.24 -15.84
C SER A 86 25.21 -7.25 -14.41
N ALA A 87 24.92 -8.30 -13.65
CA ALA A 87 25.57 -8.54 -12.38
C ALA A 87 25.89 -10.02 -12.17
N TRP A 88 26.99 -10.29 -11.47
CA TRP A 88 27.39 -11.61 -11.02
C TRP A 88 28.04 -11.50 -9.63
N MET A 89 28.05 -12.62 -8.90
CA MET A 89 28.62 -12.68 -7.55
C MET A 89 29.88 -13.54 -7.55
N GLU A 90 30.89 -13.10 -6.80
CA GLU A 90 32.09 -13.88 -6.49
C GLU A 90 32.22 -14.06 -4.98
N PHE A 91 32.22 -15.30 -4.51
CA PHE A 91 32.43 -15.57 -3.08
C PHE A 91 33.92 -15.55 -2.76
N HIS A 92 34.28 -14.98 -1.61
CA HIS A 92 35.67 -14.92 -1.17
C HIS A 92 35.77 -15.08 0.35
N ASN A 93 36.96 -15.43 0.84
CA ASN A 93 37.22 -15.45 2.28
C ASN A 93 38.38 -14.51 2.64
N LYS A 94 38.25 -13.23 2.26
CA LYS A 94 39.23 -12.19 2.56
C LYS A 94 39.32 -11.87 4.06
N SER A 95 38.21 -11.97 4.79
CA SER A 95 38.11 -11.74 6.24
C SER A 95 38.70 -12.88 7.08
N GLY A 96 38.86 -14.08 6.51
CA GLY A 96 39.33 -15.26 7.23
C GLY A 96 38.28 -15.90 8.15
N SER A 97 37.02 -15.46 8.05
CA SER A 97 35.93 -16.01 8.84
C SER A 97 35.48 -17.38 8.34
N GLN A 98 34.62 -18.06 9.11
CA GLN A 98 34.16 -19.41 8.78
C GLN A 98 33.38 -19.45 7.44
N PHE A 99 32.64 -18.39 7.12
CA PHE A 99 31.77 -18.33 5.93
C PHE A 99 32.24 -17.31 4.89
N GLY A 100 33.24 -16.48 5.20
CA GLY A 100 33.76 -15.46 4.31
C GLY A 100 32.69 -14.42 3.94
N GLY A 101 32.84 -13.85 2.75
CA GLY A 101 32.00 -12.80 2.18
C GLY A 101 31.83 -12.98 0.68
N GLY A 102 31.45 -11.91 -0.02
CA GLY A 102 31.33 -11.92 -1.47
C GLY A 102 31.45 -10.54 -2.10
N THR A 103 31.90 -10.51 -3.35
CA THR A 103 31.94 -9.33 -4.19
C THR A 103 30.81 -9.43 -5.22
N LEU A 104 29.83 -8.53 -5.13
CA LEU A 104 28.83 -8.36 -6.19
C LEU A 104 29.42 -7.43 -7.23
N HIS A 105 29.61 -7.95 -8.43
CA HIS A 105 30.04 -7.18 -9.58
C HIS A 105 28.80 -6.70 -10.32
N LEU A 106 28.74 -5.39 -10.56
CA LEU A 106 27.66 -4.73 -11.29
C LEU A 106 28.25 -3.99 -12.48
N LYS A 107 28.00 -4.50 -13.67
CA LYS A 107 28.43 -3.85 -14.92
C LYS A 107 27.26 -3.15 -15.56
N VAL A 108 27.28 -1.83 -15.51
CA VAL A 108 26.27 -0.97 -16.12
C VAL A 108 26.84 -0.30 -17.35
N SER A 109 26.11 -0.31 -18.46
CA SER A 109 26.60 0.25 -19.71
C SER A 109 25.47 0.81 -20.57
N ASN A 110 25.87 1.51 -21.63
CA ASN A 110 24.93 2.16 -22.53
C ASN A 110 24.00 3.18 -21.83
N ALA A 111 24.60 4.08 -21.04
CA ALA A 111 23.90 5.20 -20.41
C ALA A 111 23.18 6.08 -21.43
N HIS A 112 21.95 6.49 -21.12
CA HIS A 112 21.14 7.38 -21.97
C HIS A 112 21.56 8.84 -21.97
N SER A 113 22.25 9.30 -20.92
CA SER A 113 22.84 10.64 -20.79
C SER A 113 24.07 10.58 -19.88
N TRP A 114 24.87 11.65 -19.80
CA TRP A 114 26.07 11.67 -18.94
C TRP A 114 25.76 11.95 -17.47
N THR A 115 24.53 12.38 -17.17
CA THR A 115 24.08 12.71 -15.80
C THR A 115 23.01 11.79 -15.26
N CYS A 116 22.55 10.82 -16.05
CA CYS A 116 21.62 9.85 -15.51
C CYS A 116 22.32 8.99 -14.45
N MET A 117 21.52 8.48 -13.52
CA MET A 117 21.98 7.68 -12.40
C MET A 117 20.92 6.65 -12.06
N ASP A 118 21.35 5.41 -11.83
CA ASP A 118 20.52 4.37 -11.24
C ASP A 118 20.86 4.23 -9.76
N LEU A 119 19.85 4.10 -8.91
CA LEU A 119 20.00 3.78 -7.49
C LEU A 119 19.49 2.35 -7.30
N TYR A 120 20.30 1.49 -6.70
CA TYR A 120 19.95 0.10 -6.43
C TYR A 120 19.89 -0.16 -4.94
N VAL A 121 18.93 -1.00 -4.54
CA VAL A 121 18.87 -1.61 -3.22
C VAL A 121 19.25 -3.08 -3.38
N PHE A 122 20.15 -3.55 -2.53
CA PHE A 122 20.61 -4.93 -2.50
C PHE A 122 20.18 -5.54 -1.18
N ALA A 123 19.43 -6.63 -1.23
CA ALA A 123 18.86 -7.24 -0.04
C ALA A 123 19.11 -8.75 -0.01
N THR A 124 19.38 -9.24 1.20
CA THR A 124 19.17 -10.63 1.60
C THR A 124 18.14 -10.60 2.73
N PRO A 125 17.59 -11.74 3.17
CA PRO A 125 16.79 -11.80 4.39
C PRO A 125 17.48 -11.30 5.67
N TYR A 126 18.80 -11.13 5.64
CA TYR A 126 19.65 -10.84 6.79
C TYR A 126 20.26 -9.44 6.75
N ARG A 127 20.18 -8.75 5.61
CA ARG A 127 20.70 -7.38 5.47
C ARG A 127 20.12 -6.66 4.26
N VAL A 128 20.13 -5.33 4.35
CA VAL A 128 19.84 -4.45 3.22
C VAL A 128 20.94 -3.40 3.11
N THR A 129 21.41 -3.16 1.90
CA THR A 129 22.33 -2.07 1.55
C THR A 129 21.87 -1.43 0.24
N TRP A 130 22.46 -0.31 -0.12
CA TRP A 130 22.14 0.39 -1.37
C TRP A 130 23.39 1.04 -1.95
N ASP A 131 23.38 1.24 -3.26
CA ASP A 131 24.44 1.97 -3.94
C ASP A 131 23.90 2.64 -5.21
N TYR A 132 24.63 3.63 -5.72
CA TYR A 132 24.22 4.41 -6.89
C TYR A 132 25.31 4.42 -7.96
N TYR A 133 24.90 4.37 -9.22
CA TYR A 133 25.81 4.30 -10.36
C TYR A 133 25.48 5.40 -11.36
N PHE A 134 26.50 6.18 -11.70
CA PHE A 134 26.42 7.29 -12.67
C PHE A 134 27.44 7.15 -13.83
N LEU A 135 28.39 6.22 -13.71
CA LEU A 135 29.39 5.92 -14.75
C LEU A 135 29.15 4.54 -15.35
N GLY A 136 29.14 4.48 -16.68
CA GLY A 136 29.04 3.22 -17.42
C GLY A 136 30.35 2.45 -17.35
N ARG A 137 30.50 1.60 -16.34
CA ARG A 137 31.65 0.73 -16.10
C ARG A 137 31.22 -0.45 -15.22
N GLU A 138 32.17 -1.32 -14.95
CA GLU A 138 32.07 -2.31 -13.90
C GLU A 138 32.29 -1.64 -12.53
N HIS A 139 31.40 -1.94 -11.61
CA HIS A 139 31.46 -1.54 -10.20
C HIS A 139 31.40 -2.78 -9.33
N THR A 140 31.83 -2.63 -8.08
CA THR A 140 31.82 -3.71 -7.10
C THR A 140 31.16 -3.23 -5.82
N LEU A 141 30.31 -4.08 -5.25
CA LEU A 141 29.77 -3.94 -3.92
C LEU A 141 30.31 -5.10 -3.08
N GLU A 142 31.05 -4.76 -2.04
CA GLU A 142 31.70 -5.75 -1.18
C GLU A 142 30.82 -6.11 0.02
N PHE A 143 30.64 -7.41 0.23
CA PHE A 143 30.13 -7.98 1.45
C PHE A 143 31.32 -8.59 2.20
N ASP A 144 31.91 -7.84 3.14
CA ASP A 144 33.13 -8.26 3.85
C ASP A 144 32.99 -9.62 4.54
N GLU A 145 31.84 -9.83 5.18
CA GLU A 145 31.48 -11.06 5.88
C GLU A 145 29.96 -11.29 5.86
N TRP A 146 29.54 -12.52 5.59
CA TRP A 146 28.17 -12.99 5.75
C TRP A 146 27.83 -13.14 7.25
N ASP A 147 26.60 -12.81 7.62
CA ASP A 147 26.14 -12.73 9.02
C ASP A 147 26.24 -14.09 9.74
N GLY A 148 26.15 -15.17 8.95
CA GLY A 148 26.47 -16.51 9.42
C GLY A 148 26.23 -17.57 8.35
N LYS A 149 26.18 -18.83 8.78
CA LYS A 149 25.91 -19.98 7.90
C LYS A 149 24.63 -19.80 7.09
N ALA A 150 23.60 -19.26 7.74
CA ALA A 150 22.27 -19.17 7.17
C ALA A 150 22.20 -18.17 5.99
N GLU A 151 22.82 -16.99 6.15
CA GLU A 151 22.98 -16.05 5.04
C GLU A 151 23.88 -16.60 3.93
N TYR A 152 25.01 -17.23 4.29
CA TYR A 152 25.91 -17.83 3.31
C TYR A 152 25.22 -18.87 2.42
N GLU A 153 24.49 -19.82 3.02
CA GLU A 153 23.75 -20.83 2.26
C GLU A 153 22.58 -20.19 1.47
N TYR A 154 21.90 -19.20 2.03
CA TYR A 154 20.85 -18.46 1.31
C TYR A 154 21.41 -17.80 0.05
N VAL A 155 22.47 -17.01 0.16
CA VAL A 155 23.05 -16.30 -1.00
C VAL A 155 23.61 -17.29 -2.02
N LYS A 156 24.14 -18.43 -1.58
CA LYS A 156 24.63 -19.48 -2.48
C LYS A 156 23.50 -20.10 -3.30
N HIS A 157 22.33 -20.33 -2.71
CA HIS A 157 21.21 -20.99 -3.37
C HIS A 157 20.24 -20.04 -4.08
N ARG A 158 20.02 -18.85 -3.52
CA ARG A 158 19.01 -17.88 -3.97
C ARG A 158 19.59 -16.58 -4.48
N GLY A 159 20.79 -16.22 -4.04
CA GLY A 159 21.45 -14.98 -4.44
C GLY A 159 21.04 -13.77 -3.62
N VAL A 160 21.73 -12.65 -3.86
CA VAL A 160 21.35 -11.32 -3.36
C VAL A 160 20.29 -10.75 -4.29
N SER A 161 19.17 -10.30 -3.71
CA SER A 161 18.09 -9.63 -4.44
C SER A 161 18.51 -8.21 -4.80
N ILE A 162 18.39 -7.89 -6.09
CA ILE A 162 18.70 -6.58 -6.64
C ILE A 162 17.39 -5.88 -6.94
N PHE A 163 17.24 -4.66 -6.46
CA PHE A 163 16.12 -3.79 -6.75
C PHE A 163 16.59 -2.49 -7.37
N LEU A 164 15.89 -2.01 -8.38
CA LEU A 164 16.16 -0.75 -9.05
C LEU A 164 15.13 0.30 -8.63
N MET A 165 15.60 1.44 -8.17
CA MET A 165 14.77 2.63 -7.97
C MET A 165 14.53 3.29 -9.33
N GLN A 166 13.33 3.13 -9.89
CA GLN A 166 12.98 3.62 -11.25
C GLN A 166 13.09 5.15 -11.39
N ALA A 167 13.04 5.86 -10.28
CA ALA A 167 13.18 7.30 -10.26
C ALA A 167 14.66 7.77 -10.26
N GLY A 168 15.64 6.88 -10.01
CA GLY A 168 17.02 7.26 -9.69
C GLY A 168 17.09 8.14 -8.43
N MET A 169 18.24 8.63 -7.97
CA MET A 169 18.27 9.42 -6.72
C MET A 169 17.58 10.79 -6.83
N LEU A 170 17.63 11.46 -7.98
CA LEU A 170 16.91 12.74 -8.18
C LEU A 170 15.39 12.55 -8.20
N GLY A 171 14.91 11.53 -8.89
CA GLY A 171 13.49 11.20 -8.86
C GLY A 171 13.06 10.58 -7.52
N THR A 172 13.95 9.88 -6.79
CA THR A 172 13.68 9.40 -5.43
C THR A 172 13.52 10.58 -4.47
N LEU A 173 14.39 11.60 -4.54
CA LEU A 173 14.25 12.83 -3.75
C LEU A 173 12.98 13.62 -4.11
N GLN A 174 12.62 13.66 -5.40
CA GLN A 174 11.41 14.31 -5.86
C GLN A 174 10.14 13.53 -5.48
N ALA A 175 10.15 12.21 -5.56
CA ALA A 175 9.00 11.41 -5.19
C ALA A 175 8.87 11.28 -3.66
N LEU A 176 9.97 11.29 -2.90
CA LEU A 176 9.95 11.56 -1.45
C LEU A 176 9.31 12.93 -1.15
N TRP A 177 9.51 13.93 -2.01
CA TRP A 177 8.81 15.21 -1.92
C TRP A 177 7.31 15.11 -2.27
N ASP A 178 6.86 14.06 -2.96
CA ASP A 178 5.44 13.81 -3.26
C ASP A 178 4.75 12.93 -2.21
N VAL A 179 5.49 12.08 -1.49
CA VAL A 179 4.97 11.21 -0.40
C VAL A 179 5.08 11.85 0.99
N PHE A 180 6.18 12.55 1.31
CA PHE A 180 6.31 13.33 2.55
C PHE A 180 5.11 14.26 2.85
N PRO A 181 4.55 14.98 1.86
CA PRO A 181 3.41 15.87 2.07
C PRO A 181 2.18 15.13 2.59
N LEU A 182 1.98 13.86 2.19
CA LEU A 182 0.81 13.05 2.56
C LEU A 182 0.63 12.97 4.07
N PHE A 183 1.73 12.95 4.82
CA PHE A 183 1.74 12.84 6.28
C PHE A 183 1.70 14.19 7.00
N THR A 184 1.74 15.31 6.28
CA THR A 184 1.74 16.64 6.89
C THR A 184 0.34 17.08 7.27
N ASN A 185 0.19 17.67 8.46
CA ASN A 185 -1.09 18.21 8.91
C ASN A 185 -1.33 19.64 8.40
N THR A 186 -1.36 19.82 7.08
CA THR A 186 -1.48 21.13 6.44
C THR A 186 -2.47 21.09 5.27
N GLY A 187 -2.89 22.26 4.76
CA GLY A 187 -3.65 22.33 3.50
C GLY A 187 -2.85 21.80 2.29
N TRP A 188 -1.52 21.80 2.36
CA TRP A 188 -0.68 21.14 1.36
C TRP A 188 -0.82 19.61 1.46
N GLY A 189 -0.73 19.05 2.66
CA GLY A 189 -0.94 17.62 2.88
C GLY A 189 -2.34 17.16 2.46
N GLU A 190 -3.39 17.92 2.78
CA GLU A 190 -4.76 17.64 2.31
C GLU A 190 -4.83 17.55 0.77
N ASN A 191 -4.29 18.56 0.07
CA ASN A 191 -4.27 18.58 -1.39
C ASN A 191 -3.43 17.44 -1.98
N SER A 192 -2.31 17.07 -1.34
CA SER A 192 -1.48 15.95 -1.78
C SER A 192 -2.20 14.61 -1.63
N ASN A 193 -2.90 14.36 -0.52
CA ASN A 193 -3.71 13.15 -0.34
C ASN A 193 -4.82 13.06 -1.41
N ILE A 194 -5.55 14.16 -1.63
CA ILE A 194 -6.60 14.23 -2.66
C ILE A 194 -6.02 13.99 -4.06
N GLY A 195 -4.90 14.63 -4.38
CA GLY A 195 -4.22 14.48 -5.67
C GLY A 195 -3.74 13.05 -5.90
N PHE A 196 -3.16 12.42 -4.88
CA PHE A 196 -2.72 11.04 -4.93
C PHE A 196 -3.90 10.09 -5.23
N LEU A 197 -4.98 10.18 -4.48
CA LEU A 197 -6.14 9.30 -4.63
C LEU A 197 -6.88 9.55 -5.95
N LYS A 198 -6.95 10.80 -6.42
CA LYS A 198 -7.46 11.14 -7.76
C LYS A 198 -6.67 10.44 -8.86
N ASN A 199 -5.35 10.56 -8.80
CA ASN A 199 -4.46 10.08 -9.86
C ASN A 199 -4.38 8.54 -9.91
N HIS A 200 -4.40 7.88 -8.75
CA HIS A 200 -4.16 6.43 -8.67
C HIS A 200 -5.43 5.59 -8.52
N MET A 201 -6.53 6.18 -8.06
CA MET A 201 -7.80 5.47 -7.83
C MET A 201 -8.97 6.04 -8.63
N GLY A 202 -8.84 7.26 -9.18
CA GLY A 202 -9.95 7.93 -9.86
C GLY A 202 -11.04 8.44 -8.92
N ALA A 203 -10.75 8.64 -7.64
CA ALA A 203 -11.66 9.25 -6.68
C ALA A 203 -12.00 10.71 -7.05
N SER A 204 -13.22 11.21 -6.78
CA SER A 204 -13.62 12.54 -7.23
C SER A 204 -13.34 13.67 -6.22
N PHE A 205 -13.50 13.39 -4.91
CA PHE A 205 -13.43 14.39 -3.82
C PHE A 205 -14.22 15.66 -4.14
N SER A 206 -15.48 15.52 -4.58
CA SER A 206 -16.36 16.67 -4.79
C SER A 206 -16.73 17.31 -3.44
N GLU A 207 -16.60 18.63 -3.30
CA GLU A 207 -16.99 19.32 -2.07
C GLU A 207 -18.51 19.29 -1.84
N ARG A 208 -18.90 19.23 -0.56
CA ARG A 208 -20.29 19.29 -0.10
C ARG A 208 -20.68 20.73 0.25
N PRO A 209 -21.95 21.10 0.11
CA PRO A 209 -22.43 22.37 0.64
C PRO A 209 -22.29 22.40 2.16
N GLU A 210 -21.97 23.58 2.71
CA GLU A 210 -21.98 23.79 4.17
C GLU A 210 -23.41 23.70 4.74
N PRO A 211 -23.58 23.26 6.01
CA PRO A 211 -22.53 22.84 6.94
C PRO A 211 -22.00 21.42 6.65
N TRP A 212 -20.70 21.20 6.88
CA TRP A 212 -20.06 19.89 6.71
C TRP A 212 -20.30 18.91 7.86
N VAL A 213 -21.15 19.28 8.81
CA VAL A 213 -21.58 18.45 9.94
C VAL A 213 -23.11 18.39 9.90
N THR A 214 -23.64 17.19 9.93
CA THR A 214 -25.09 16.96 9.94
C THR A 214 -25.62 17.08 11.36
N ASN A 215 -26.80 17.66 11.54
CA ASN A 215 -27.50 17.64 12.82
C ASN A 215 -28.19 16.28 13.00
N ILE A 216 -27.57 15.40 13.79
CA ILE A 216 -27.96 14.00 13.93
C ILE A 216 -28.92 13.83 15.12
N SER A 217 -30.00 13.07 14.90
CA SER A 217 -30.79 12.53 16.00
C SER A 217 -30.21 11.18 16.42
N VAL A 218 -29.57 11.15 17.60
CA VAL A 218 -28.96 9.93 18.16
C VAL A 218 -29.96 8.78 18.26
N ALA A 219 -31.25 9.07 18.47
CA ALA A 219 -32.32 8.07 18.53
C ALA A 219 -32.47 7.24 17.24
N ASP A 220 -32.06 7.77 16.09
CA ASP A 220 -32.15 7.08 14.79
C ASP A 220 -30.96 6.14 14.52
N ILE A 221 -29.95 6.13 15.37
CA ILE A 221 -28.78 5.24 15.29
C ILE A 221 -29.04 3.98 16.11
N HIS A 222 -28.68 2.82 15.59
CA HIS A 222 -28.98 1.52 16.20
C HIS A 222 -27.73 0.67 16.36
N SER A 223 -27.84 -0.34 17.23
CA SER A 223 -26.81 -1.35 17.41
C SER A 223 -26.52 -2.06 16.09
N GLY A 224 -25.24 -2.20 15.78
CA GLY A 224 -24.73 -2.77 14.55
C GLY A 224 -24.64 -1.79 13.38
N ASP A 225 -25.11 -0.54 13.48
CA ASP A 225 -24.89 0.44 12.41
C ASP A 225 -23.39 0.74 12.26
N PHE A 226 -22.89 0.72 11.02
CA PHE A 226 -21.46 0.82 10.70
C PHE A 226 -21.07 2.28 10.43
N LEU A 227 -19.89 2.69 10.92
CA LEU A 227 -19.29 3.99 10.64
C LEU A 227 -18.08 3.78 9.73
N ALA A 228 -18.17 4.25 8.49
CA ALA A 228 -17.03 4.33 7.57
C ALA A 228 -16.34 5.68 7.73
N ILE A 229 -15.05 5.68 7.98
CA ILE A 229 -14.26 6.87 8.31
C ILE A 229 -13.12 7.01 7.28
N SER A 230 -12.90 8.23 6.81
CA SER A 230 -11.88 8.55 5.82
C SER A 230 -11.17 9.85 6.20
N LYS A 231 -9.91 9.74 6.60
CA LYS A 231 -9.00 10.83 6.92
C LYS A 231 -8.13 11.15 5.70
N ILE A 232 -7.80 12.42 5.54
CA ILE A 232 -7.05 12.91 4.37
C ILE A 232 -5.99 13.95 4.74
N ARG A 233 -5.66 14.09 6.02
CA ARG A 233 -4.68 15.03 6.51
C ARG A 233 -3.88 14.46 7.68
N GLY A 234 -2.63 14.92 7.85
CA GLY A 234 -1.78 14.49 8.95
C GLY A 234 -1.29 13.05 8.82
N ARG A 235 -0.68 12.53 9.91
CA ARG A 235 -0.10 11.19 9.97
C ARG A 235 -1.11 10.13 9.51
N TRP A 236 -2.30 10.14 10.10
CA TRP A 236 -3.36 9.17 9.81
C TRP A 236 -3.92 9.32 8.40
N GLY A 237 -4.08 10.54 7.89
CA GLY A 237 -4.48 10.75 6.49
C GLY A 237 -3.49 10.17 5.49
N GLY A 238 -2.18 10.31 5.74
CA GLY A 238 -1.14 9.72 4.90
C GLY A 238 -1.17 8.19 4.90
N PHE A 239 -1.28 7.56 6.08
CA PHE A 239 -1.42 6.10 6.19
C PHE A 239 -2.68 5.60 5.48
N GLU A 240 -3.83 6.20 5.76
CA GLU A 240 -5.08 5.81 5.13
C GLU A 240 -5.05 6.01 3.60
N THR A 241 -4.36 7.04 3.08
CA THR A 241 -4.24 7.23 1.63
C THR A 241 -3.50 6.08 0.96
N LEU A 242 -2.43 5.59 1.59
CA LEU A 242 -1.71 4.42 1.10
C LEU A 242 -2.56 3.16 1.25
N GLU A 243 -3.22 2.97 2.38
CA GLU A 243 -4.14 1.85 2.63
C GLU A 243 -5.27 1.80 1.59
N LYS A 244 -5.93 2.93 1.32
CA LYS A 244 -6.99 3.08 0.30
C LYS A 244 -6.48 2.69 -1.08
N TRP A 245 -5.28 3.15 -1.43
CA TRP A 245 -4.67 2.84 -2.72
C TRP A 245 -4.40 1.35 -2.89
N VAL A 246 -3.91 0.71 -1.84
CA VAL A 246 -3.53 -0.68 -1.92
C VAL A 246 -4.71 -1.65 -1.82
N THR A 247 -5.72 -1.33 -1.03
CA THR A 247 -6.92 -2.16 -0.84
C THR A 247 -8.03 -1.87 -1.86
N GLY A 248 -8.03 -0.65 -2.41
CA GLY A 248 -9.15 -0.11 -3.18
C GLY A 248 -10.32 0.38 -2.34
N ALA A 249 -10.17 0.42 -1.01
CA ALA A 249 -11.14 1.04 -0.12
C ALA A 249 -11.12 2.56 -0.28
N TYR A 250 -12.27 3.20 -0.10
CA TYR A 250 -12.38 4.67 -0.09
C TYR A 250 -12.57 5.24 1.33
N ALA A 251 -12.70 4.34 2.31
CA ALA A 251 -12.57 4.59 3.74
C ALA A 251 -11.25 3.95 4.21
N GLY A 252 -10.63 4.50 5.26
CA GLY A 252 -9.40 3.95 5.86
C GLY A 252 -9.55 3.57 7.33
N HIS A 253 -10.70 3.86 7.96
CA HIS A 253 -11.00 3.40 9.30
C HIS A 253 -12.48 3.08 9.47
N SER A 254 -12.81 2.28 10.48
CA SER A 254 -14.20 1.91 10.77
C SER A 254 -14.49 1.75 12.25
N ALA A 255 -15.72 2.08 12.62
CA ALA A 255 -16.28 1.85 13.94
C ALA A 255 -17.71 1.30 13.85
N VAL A 256 -18.26 0.81 14.96
CA VAL A 256 -19.63 0.30 15.03
C VAL A 256 -20.39 0.89 16.22
N CYS A 257 -21.65 1.21 15.99
CA CYS A 257 -22.56 1.72 17.01
C CYS A 257 -23.17 0.57 17.82
N LEU A 258 -23.28 0.74 19.14
CA LEU A 258 -23.94 -0.20 20.06
C LEU A 258 -24.80 0.56 21.08
N ARG A 259 -25.98 0.05 21.40
CA ARG A 259 -26.82 0.56 22.49
C ARG A 259 -26.74 -0.34 23.69
N ASP A 260 -26.56 0.24 24.87
CA ASP A 260 -26.64 -0.55 26.10
C ASP A 260 -28.10 -0.83 26.50
N SER A 261 -28.29 -1.58 27.60
CA SER A 261 -29.60 -1.91 28.15
C SER A 261 -30.41 -0.69 28.62
N GLU A 262 -29.76 0.46 28.84
CA GLU A 262 -30.40 1.74 29.19
C GLU A 262 -30.75 2.57 27.94
N GLY A 263 -30.37 2.08 26.76
CA GLY A 263 -30.57 2.76 25.48
C GLY A 263 -29.53 3.83 25.18
N LYS A 264 -28.44 3.96 25.94
CA LYS A 264 -27.36 4.91 25.62
C LYS A 264 -26.54 4.39 24.45
N LEU A 265 -26.07 5.31 23.62
CA LEU A 265 -25.29 4.98 22.43
C LEU A 265 -23.79 4.98 22.73
N TRP A 266 -23.11 3.96 22.24
CA TRP A 266 -21.68 3.73 22.34
C TRP A 266 -21.10 3.50 20.95
N VAL A 267 -19.82 3.85 20.78
CA VAL A 267 -19.04 3.58 19.58
C VAL A 267 -17.92 2.63 19.96
N ALA A 268 -17.87 1.47 19.30
CA ALA A 268 -16.83 0.48 19.48
C ALA A 268 -15.90 0.49 18.25
N GLU A 269 -14.60 0.58 18.47
CA GLU A 269 -13.59 0.59 17.41
C GLU A 269 -12.31 -0.12 17.84
N SER A 270 -11.56 -0.61 16.86
CA SER A 270 -10.18 -1.06 17.04
C SER A 270 -9.25 -0.07 16.39
N GLY A 271 -8.24 0.44 17.10
CA GLY A 271 -7.33 1.47 16.62
C GLY A 271 -7.47 2.80 17.36
N HIS A 272 -7.97 2.76 18.60
CA HIS A 272 -8.05 3.91 19.48
C HIS A 272 -6.73 4.08 20.24
N GLU A 273 -6.11 5.25 20.16
CA GLU A 273 -4.85 5.55 20.86
C GLU A 273 -5.13 5.78 22.36
N ASP A 274 -4.51 4.99 23.24
CA ASP A 274 -4.58 5.16 24.69
C ASP A 274 -3.64 6.25 25.22
N GLU A 275 -3.61 6.45 26.55
CA GLU A 275 -2.76 7.48 27.19
C GLU A 275 -1.26 7.20 27.00
N GLU A 276 -0.89 5.95 26.75
CA GLU A 276 0.47 5.48 26.49
C GLU A 276 0.85 5.54 24.99
N GLY A 277 -0.07 5.94 24.12
CA GLY A 277 0.14 6.03 22.68
C GLY A 277 0.03 4.68 21.95
N GLN A 278 -0.63 3.68 22.54
CA GLN A 278 -0.86 2.37 21.95
C GLN A 278 -2.23 2.32 21.29
N ASP A 279 -2.31 1.68 20.12
CA ASP A 279 -3.58 1.45 19.43
C ASP A 279 -4.29 0.22 20.01
N ILE A 280 -5.43 0.44 20.66
CA ILE A 280 -6.22 -0.59 21.34
C ILE A 280 -7.66 -0.65 20.83
N ILE A 281 -8.38 -1.68 21.27
CA ILE A 281 -9.83 -1.79 21.09
C ILE A 281 -10.54 -1.07 22.24
N ALA A 282 -11.39 -0.10 21.88
CA ALA A 282 -12.11 0.75 22.81
C ALA A 282 -13.62 0.75 22.54
N VAL A 283 -14.40 1.01 23.60
CA VAL A 283 -15.84 1.29 23.52
C VAL A 283 -16.10 2.58 24.27
N LEU A 284 -16.48 3.62 23.54
CA LEU A 284 -16.61 4.98 24.05
C LEU A 284 -18.08 5.43 24.02
N PRO A 285 -18.53 6.24 24.99
CA PRO A 285 -19.83 6.91 24.87
C PRO A 285 -19.89 7.73 23.58
N TRP A 286 -21.02 7.72 22.88
CA TRP A 286 -21.19 8.48 21.63
C TRP A 286 -20.81 9.95 21.77
N ASP A 287 -21.22 10.61 22.86
CA ASP A 287 -20.94 12.03 23.05
C ASP A 287 -19.44 12.31 23.20
N GLU A 288 -18.68 11.39 23.80
CA GLU A 288 -17.23 11.49 23.92
C GLU A 288 -16.55 11.30 22.56
N TRP A 289 -16.87 10.21 21.86
CA TRP A 289 -16.32 9.91 20.54
C TRP A 289 -16.67 11.01 19.54
N TRP A 290 -17.93 11.44 19.50
CA TRP A 290 -18.39 12.47 18.59
C TRP A 290 -17.80 13.85 18.90
N ASN A 291 -17.63 14.19 20.18
CA ASN A 291 -16.95 15.43 20.55
C ASN A 291 -15.47 15.41 20.15
N PHE A 292 -14.79 14.26 20.30
CA PHE A 292 -13.42 14.09 19.81
C PHE A 292 -13.36 14.33 18.30
N GLU A 293 -14.20 13.65 17.53
CA GLU A 293 -14.27 13.82 16.08
C GLU A 293 -14.51 15.27 15.71
N LEU A 294 -15.44 15.97 16.37
CA LEU A 294 -15.78 17.36 16.09
C LEU A 294 -14.69 18.38 16.44
N THR A 295 -13.94 18.16 17.52
CA THR A 295 -13.12 19.23 18.13
C THR A 295 -11.63 18.93 18.22
N LYS A 296 -11.24 17.65 18.25
CA LYS A 296 -9.86 17.21 18.49
C LYS A 296 -9.25 16.49 17.30
N ASP A 297 -10.04 15.78 16.49
CA ASP A 297 -9.50 15.12 15.30
C ASP A 297 -9.11 16.16 14.23
N ASP A 298 -7.80 16.37 14.11
CA ASP A 298 -7.18 17.32 13.20
C ASP A 298 -6.80 16.70 11.84
N SER A 299 -7.15 15.44 11.58
CA SER A 299 -6.87 14.70 10.34
C SER A 299 -7.86 14.96 9.20
N ASN A 300 -8.80 15.89 9.41
CA ASN A 300 -9.92 16.20 8.51
C ASN A 300 -10.78 14.95 8.21
N PRO A 301 -11.45 14.39 9.23
CA PRO A 301 -12.20 13.15 9.10
C PRO A 301 -13.51 13.35 8.32
N HIS A 302 -13.79 12.41 7.43
CA HIS A 302 -15.05 12.24 6.72
C HIS A 302 -15.72 10.98 7.23
N ILE A 303 -16.98 11.09 7.67
CA ILE A 303 -17.65 10.00 8.38
C ILE A 303 -19.00 9.74 7.73
N ALA A 304 -19.25 8.49 7.36
CA ALA A 304 -20.51 7.99 6.87
C ALA A 304 -21.08 6.92 7.80
N LEU A 305 -22.34 7.10 8.19
CA LEU A 305 -23.15 6.10 8.85
C LEU A 305 -23.83 5.22 7.78
N LEU A 306 -23.66 3.91 7.93
CA LEU A 306 -24.23 2.85 7.10
C LEU A 306 -25.20 2.04 7.97
N PRO A 307 -26.50 2.37 7.97
CA PRO A 307 -27.47 1.66 8.79
C PRO A 307 -27.63 0.20 8.33
N LEU A 308 -27.79 -0.73 9.26
CA LEU A 308 -28.18 -2.10 8.90
C LEU A 308 -29.56 -2.12 8.25
N HIS A 309 -29.72 -2.94 7.22
CA HIS A 309 -31.03 -3.19 6.63
C HIS A 309 -31.99 -3.77 7.69
N PRO A 310 -33.28 -3.39 7.74
CA PRO A 310 -34.21 -3.86 8.77
C PRO A 310 -34.26 -5.38 8.96
N ASN A 311 -34.26 -6.14 7.85
CA ASN A 311 -34.23 -7.61 7.89
C ASN A 311 -32.91 -8.21 8.44
N ILE A 312 -31.81 -7.48 8.32
CA ILE A 312 -30.50 -7.88 8.85
C ILE A 312 -30.44 -7.50 10.33
N ARG A 313 -30.87 -6.28 10.68
CA ARG A 313 -31.01 -5.82 12.06
C ARG A 313 -31.89 -6.74 12.91
N ALA A 314 -32.99 -7.25 12.35
CA ALA A 314 -33.86 -8.20 13.04
C ALA A 314 -33.18 -9.53 13.41
N LYS A 315 -32.06 -9.88 12.76
CA LYS A 315 -31.25 -11.07 13.05
C LYS A 315 -30.06 -10.77 13.96
N PHE A 316 -29.72 -9.49 14.16
CA PHE A 316 -28.57 -9.07 14.92
C PHE A 316 -28.78 -9.38 16.41
N ASN A 317 -28.01 -10.33 16.94
CA ASN A 317 -28.02 -10.63 18.37
C ASN A 317 -27.18 -9.60 19.13
N GLU A 318 -27.86 -8.59 19.66
CA GLU A 318 -27.25 -7.49 20.41
C GLU A 318 -26.53 -7.94 21.69
N THR A 319 -27.04 -8.97 22.37
CA THR A 319 -26.37 -9.53 23.55
C THR A 319 -25.02 -10.14 23.18
N ALA A 320 -24.98 -10.96 22.12
CA ALA A 320 -23.74 -11.58 21.64
C ALA A 320 -22.75 -10.53 21.13
N ALA A 321 -23.22 -9.49 20.43
CA ALA A 321 -22.38 -8.38 20.00
C ALA A 321 -21.71 -7.66 21.20
N TRP A 322 -22.46 -7.40 22.28
CA TRP A 322 -21.90 -6.80 23.49
C TRP A 322 -20.96 -7.73 24.26
N GLU A 323 -21.21 -9.03 24.28
CA GLU A 323 -20.29 -10.01 24.86
C GLU A 323 -18.96 -10.03 24.11
N TYR A 324 -19.02 -10.04 22.77
CA TYR A 324 -17.84 -9.94 21.93
C TYR A 324 -17.09 -8.62 22.15
N ALA A 325 -17.77 -7.46 22.06
CA ALA A 325 -17.15 -6.15 22.25
C ALA A 325 -16.43 -6.05 23.60
N ARG A 326 -17.08 -6.50 24.68
CA ARG A 326 -16.49 -6.53 26.03
C ARG A 326 -15.31 -7.49 26.14
N SER A 327 -15.36 -8.62 25.45
CA SER A 327 -14.25 -9.59 25.45
C SER A 327 -12.99 -9.04 24.79
N MET A 328 -13.13 -8.04 23.91
CA MET A 328 -12.04 -7.45 23.14
C MET A 328 -11.51 -6.13 23.71
N LEU A 329 -12.19 -5.52 24.68
CA LEU A 329 -11.77 -4.27 25.31
C LEU A 329 -10.31 -4.31 25.80
N GLY A 330 -9.54 -3.29 25.42
CA GLY A 330 -8.12 -3.14 25.80
C GLY A 330 -7.16 -4.09 25.10
N LYS A 331 -7.63 -4.93 24.17
CA LYS A 331 -6.75 -5.77 23.36
C LYS A 331 -6.06 -4.94 22.27
N PRO A 332 -4.89 -5.38 21.79
CA PRO A 332 -4.11 -4.64 20.80
C PRO A 332 -4.80 -4.60 19.43
N TYR A 333 -4.50 -3.54 18.68
CA TYR A 333 -4.85 -3.41 17.27
C TYR A 333 -4.24 -4.54 16.42
N GLY A 334 -4.97 -4.98 15.38
CA GLY A 334 -4.58 -6.07 14.48
C GLY A 334 -3.47 -5.74 13.49
N TYR A 335 -2.32 -5.24 13.94
CA TYR A 335 -1.16 -5.02 13.07
C TYR A 335 -0.66 -6.32 12.42
N HIS A 336 -0.78 -7.44 13.14
CA HIS A 336 -0.38 -8.78 12.67
C HIS A 336 -1.14 -9.28 11.45
N ASN A 337 -2.40 -8.86 11.26
CA ASN A 337 -3.26 -9.38 10.19
C ASN A 337 -3.58 -8.35 9.10
N LEU A 338 -3.49 -7.04 9.38
CA LEU A 338 -3.83 -5.98 8.44
C LEU A 338 -3.08 -6.08 7.10
N ILE A 339 -1.77 -6.42 7.13
CA ILE A 339 -0.96 -6.52 5.90
C ILE A 339 -1.34 -7.75 5.08
N PHE A 340 -1.87 -8.81 5.69
CA PHE A 340 -2.20 -10.03 4.95
C PHE A 340 -3.61 -9.96 4.37
N SER A 341 -4.52 -9.18 4.97
CA SER A 341 -5.92 -9.06 4.52
C SER A 341 -6.11 -8.42 3.14
N TRP A 342 -5.04 -7.99 2.46
CA TRP A 342 -5.09 -7.49 1.09
C TRP A 342 -4.21 -8.28 0.13
N ILE A 343 -3.47 -9.28 0.60
CA ILE A 343 -2.56 -10.13 -0.19
C ILE A 343 -3.20 -11.51 -0.38
N ASP A 344 -4.23 -11.57 -1.20
CA ASP A 344 -4.97 -12.82 -1.44
C ASP A 344 -4.31 -13.71 -2.53
N THR A 345 -3.44 -13.13 -3.35
CA THR A 345 -2.80 -13.79 -4.48
C THR A 345 -1.31 -13.46 -4.52
N THR A 346 -0.55 -14.29 -5.25
CA THR A 346 0.91 -14.20 -5.34
C THR A 346 1.42 -12.95 -6.05
N ASP A 347 0.60 -12.34 -6.90
CA ASP A 347 0.99 -11.22 -7.78
C ASP A 347 -0.14 -10.20 -8.04
N GLY A 348 -1.41 -10.61 -7.94
CA GLY A 348 -2.57 -9.81 -8.32
C GLY A 348 -3.07 -8.81 -7.26
N ASN A 349 -2.28 -8.54 -6.22
CA ASN A 349 -2.65 -7.64 -5.12
C ASN A 349 -1.66 -6.49 -4.91
N TYR A 350 -0.58 -6.43 -5.69
CA TYR A 350 0.45 -5.40 -5.56
C TYR A 350 0.29 -4.33 -6.65
N PRO A 351 -0.11 -3.09 -6.30
CA PRO A 351 -0.09 -1.98 -7.23
C PRO A 351 1.30 -1.80 -7.85
N PRO A 352 1.47 -1.84 -9.18
CA PRO A 352 2.78 -1.71 -9.81
C PRO A 352 3.49 -0.43 -9.34
N PRO A 353 4.80 -0.47 -9.02
CA PRO A 353 5.77 -1.54 -9.21
C PRO A 353 6.00 -2.40 -7.95
N LEU A 354 5.08 -2.40 -6.97
CA LEU A 354 5.21 -3.29 -5.82
C LEU A 354 5.16 -4.76 -6.27
N ASP A 355 5.92 -5.60 -5.57
CA ASP A 355 5.85 -7.05 -5.65
C ASP A 355 6.21 -7.67 -4.29
N ALA A 356 6.02 -8.99 -4.16
CA ALA A 356 6.28 -9.73 -2.92
C ALA A 356 7.74 -9.62 -2.43
N ASN A 357 8.72 -9.45 -3.32
CA ASN A 357 10.14 -9.30 -2.95
C ASN A 357 10.41 -7.89 -2.42
N VAL A 358 9.73 -6.87 -2.95
CA VAL A 358 9.77 -5.51 -2.41
C VAL A 358 9.19 -5.49 -1.00
N VAL A 359 8.06 -6.18 -0.79
CA VAL A 359 7.47 -6.38 0.54
C VAL A 359 8.45 -7.10 1.46
N ALA A 360 9.06 -8.21 1.02
CA ALA A 360 10.10 -8.93 1.78
C ALA A 360 11.28 -8.04 2.16
N SER A 361 11.70 -7.15 1.27
CA SER A 361 12.82 -6.22 1.50
C SER A 361 12.45 -5.13 2.50
N VAL A 362 11.25 -4.55 2.40
CA VAL A 362 10.73 -3.61 3.40
C VAL A 362 10.59 -4.27 4.76
N MET A 363 10.06 -5.50 4.81
CA MET A 363 9.97 -6.29 6.03
C MET A 363 11.36 -6.58 6.63
N THR A 364 12.35 -6.86 5.80
CA THR A 364 13.74 -7.06 6.23
C THR A 364 14.34 -5.79 6.80
N VAL A 365 14.25 -4.65 6.11
CA VAL A 365 14.74 -3.35 6.62
C VAL A 365 14.11 -3.06 7.97
N TRP A 366 12.79 -3.23 8.10
CA TRP A 366 12.07 -2.92 9.32
C TRP A 366 12.37 -3.90 10.45
N ASN A 367 12.62 -5.19 10.16
CA ASN A 367 13.13 -6.17 11.13
C ASN A 367 14.48 -5.74 11.75
N HIS A 368 15.37 -5.12 10.96
CA HIS A 368 16.65 -4.62 11.49
C HIS A 368 16.52 -3.27 12.22
N VAL A 369 15.64 -2.38 11.75
CA VAL A 369 15.51 -1.01 12.29
C VAL A 369 14.64 -0.97 13.55
N GLN A 370 13.58 -1.78 13.61
CA GLN A 370 12.63 -1.87 14.74
C GLN A 370 12.21 -3.33 14.99
N PRO A 371 13.14 -4.20 15.47
CA PRO A 371 12.91 -5.64 15.60
C PRO A 371 11.71 -6.00 16.48
N ALA A 372 11.44 -5.23 17.55
CA ALA A 372 10.31 -5.45 18.44
C ALA A 372 8.96 -5.19 17.74
N TYR A 373 8.88 -4.16 16.90
CA TYR A 373 7.66 -3.86 16.13
C TYR A 373 7.48 -4.86 14.98
N ALA A 374 8.56 -5.21 14.30
CA ALA A 374 8.52 -6.12 13.18
C ALA A 374 8.12 -7.56 13.58
N ALA A 375 8.56 -8.01 14.76
CA ALA A 375 8.08 -9.25 15.38
C ALA A 375 6.54 -9.25 15.59
N ASN A 376 6.00 -8.09 15.97
CA ASN A 376 4.57 -7.86 16.19
C ASN A 376 3.78 -7.54 14.91
N MET A 377 4.44 -7.38 13.75
CA MET A 377 3.74 -7.02 12.51
C MET A 377 3.64 -8.21 11.54
N TRP A 378 4.62 -9.10 11.49
CA TRP A 378 4.59 -10.22 10.54
C TRP A 378 5.29 -11.50 10.96
N ASN A 379 6.33 -11.49 11.81
CA ASN A 379 7.08 -12.73 12.08
C ASN A 379 6.18 -13.81 12.69
N GLU A 380 5.35 -13.46 13.68
CA GLU A 380 4.43 -14.45 14.28
C GLU A 380 3.36 -14.89 13.27
N ALA A 381 2.81 -13.97 12.48
CA ALA A 381 1.78 -14.25 11.48
C ALA A 381 2.31 -15.18 10.38
N LEU A 382 3.56 -15.01 9.94
CA LEU A 382 4.23 -15.89 8.99
C LEU A 382 4.53 -17.27 9.61
N ASN A 383 4.95 -17.33 10.87
CA ASN A 383 5.12 -18.59 11.59
C ASN A 383 3.81 -19.38 11.68
N LYS A 384 2.68 -18.73 11.98
CA LYS A 384 1.37 -19.40 12.01
C LYS A 384 0.99 -19.99 10.65
N ARG A 385 1.19 -19.23 9.56
CA ARG A 385 0.99 -19.70 8.17
C ARG A 385 1.87 -20.89 7.83
N LEU A 386 3.11 -20.90 8.31
CA LEU A 386 4.06 -21.99 8.13
C LEU A 386 3.84 -23.16 9.10
N GLY A 387 3.02 -23.01 10.14
CA GLY A 387 2.88 -23.99 11.22
C GLY A 387 4.15 -24.17 12.05
N THR A 388 4.93 -23.10 12.23
CA THR A 388 6.15 -23.04 13.04
C THR A 388 5.97 -22.07 14.21
N GLN A 389 6.96 -21.98 15.10
CA GLN A 389 6.99 -21.03 16.21
C GLN A 389 8.41 -20.52 16.44
N GLY A 390 8.54 -19.23 16.70
CA GLY A 390 9.80 -18.61 17.13
C GLY A 390 10.88 -18.49 16.04
N LEU A 391 10.55 -18.76 14.78
CA LEU A 391 11.46 -18.49 13.67
C LEU A 391 11.50 -16.99 13.37
N ASP A 392 12.68 -16.43 13.13
CA ASP A 392 12.81 -15.09 12.57
C ASP A 392 12.53 -15.07 11.05
N LEU A 393 12.42 -13.90 10.45
CA LEU A 393 12.11 -13.79 9.01
C LEU A 393 13.10 -14.57 8.11
N PRO A 394 14.43 -14.48 8.29
CA PRO A 394 15.34 -15.34 7.54
C PRO A 394 15.09 -16.84 7.70
N GLU A 395 14.89 -17.31 8.94
CA GLU A 395 14.57 -18.72 9.21
C GLU A 395 13.23 -19.15 8.58
N ILE A 396 12.22 -18.27 8.60
CA ILE A 396 10.93 -18.47 7.92
C ILE A 396 11.14 -18.65 6.41
N LEU A 397 11.94 -17.79 5.77
CA LEU A 397 12.20 -17.86 4.34
C LEU A 397 12.91 -19.18 3.98
N VAL A 398 13.91 -19.57 4.76
CA VAL A 398 14.63 -20.84 4.59
C VAL A 398 13.69 -22.04 4.79
N GLU A 399 12.85 -22.03 5.83
CA GLU A 399 11.93 -23.13 6.14
C GLU A 399 10.80 -23.23 5.09
N THR A 400 10.32 -22.11 4.58
CA THR A 400 9.34 -22.03 3.48
C THR A 400 9.88 -22.71 2.24
N GLU A 401 11.12 -22.37 1.88
CA GLU A 401 11.83 -23.01 0.77
C GLU A 401 12.06 -24.51 1.02
N ARG A 402 12.49 -24.89 2.23
CA ARG A 402 12.72 -26.30 2.60
C ARG A 402 11.47 -27.16 2.39
N ARG A 403 10.29 -26.55 2.52
CA ARG A 403 8.99 -27.19 2.28
C ARG A 403 8.50 -27.13 0.84
N GLY A 404 9.30 -26.59 -0.08
CA GLY A 404 8.97 -26.48 -1.50
C GLY A 404 7.91 -25.41 -1.82
N SER A 405 7.71 -24.43 -0.92
CA SER A 405 6.83 -23.28 -1.14
C SER A 405 7.65 -22.03 -1.47
N SER A 406 6.99 -21.00 -1.98
CA SER A 406 7.57 -19.66 -2.17
C SER A 406 7.08 -18.68 -1.11
N PHE A 407 7.77 -17.54 -0.96
CA PHE A 407 7.39 -16.53 0.02
C PHE A 407 6.08 -15.83 -0.34
N ASP A 408 5.85 -15.54 -1.62
CA ASP A 408 4.58 -15.05 -2.14
C ASP A 408 3.41 -16.02 -1.84
N ALA A 409 3.64 -17.33 -1.99
CA ALA A 409 2.64 -18.33 -1.63
C ALA A 409 2.41 -18.41 -0.12
N LEU A 410 3.43 -18.15 0.71
CA LEU A 410 3.28 -18.04 2.16
C LEU A 410 2.44 -16.82 2.52
N LEU A 411 2.73 -15.65 1.93
CA LEU A 411 1.97 -14.41 2.16
C LEU A 411 0.49 -14.59 1.84
N ALA A 412 0.17 -15.31 0.75
CA ALA A 412 -1.18 -15.59 0.28
C ALA A 412 -1.93 -16.70 1.05
N ILE A 413 -1.36 -17.25 2.14
CA ILE A 413 -2.10 -18.15 3.02
C ILE A 413 -3.10 -17.31 3.84
N PRO A 414 -4.41 -17.62 3.79
CA PRO A 414 -5.41 -16.84 4.50
C PRO A 414 -5.19 -16.81 6.00
N GLU A 415 -5.25 -15.61 6.57
CA GLU A 415 -5.37 -15.40 8.01
C GLU A 415 -6.61 -16.13 8.53
N GLN A 416 -6.54 -16.67 9.75
CA GLN A 416 -7.67 -17.35 10.38
C GLN A 416 -8.19 -16.54 11.57
N ASP A 417 -9.50 -16.38 11.66
CA ASP A 417 -10.18 -15.61 12.72
C ASP A 417 -9.85 -16.14 14.13
N ASN A 418 -9.51 -17.42 14.25
CA ASN A 418 -9.18 -18.07 15.51
C ASN A 418 -7.70 -17.99 15.91
N TRP A 419 -6.84 -17.37 15.10
CA TRP A 419 -5.44 -17.18 15.44
C TRP A 419 -5.31 -16.15 16.57
N VAL A 420 -4.45 -16.48 17.53
CA VAL A 420 -4.15 -15.65 18.71
C VAL A 420 -2.65 -15.45 18.77
N TYR A 421 -2.23 -14.20 18.89
CA TYR A 421 -0.84 -13.77 18.91
C TYR A 421 -0.29 -13.72 20.34
N ILE A 422 1.03 -13.54 20.48
CA ILE A 422 1.69 -13.52 21.80
C ILE A 422 1.20 -12.37 22.70
N ASP A 423 0.81 -11.25 22.07
CA ASP A 423 0.19 -10.09 22.70
C ASP A 423 -1.34 -10.22 22.85
N GLY A 424 -1.91 -11.34 22.40
CA GLY A 424 -3.30 -11.73 22.59
C GLY A 424 -4.11 -11.79 21.28
N LYS A 425 -5.44 -11.80 21.43
CA LYS A 425 -6.34 -11.73 20.28
C LYS A 425 -6.34 -10.28 19.77
N SER A 426 -6.03 -10.07 18.50
CA SER A 426 -5.95 -8.74 17.89
C SER A 426 -6.77 -8.71 16.60
N THR A 427 -7.41 -7.58 16.34
CA THR A 427 -8.27 -7.39 15.15
C THR A 427 -8.07 -5.99 14.61
N SER A 428 -7.94 -5.84 13.29
CA SER A 428 -7.98 -4.51 12.67
C SER A 428 -9.37 -3.86 12.84
N CYS A 429 -9.48 -2.58 12.49
CA CYS A 429 -10.72 -1.80 12.65
C CYS A 429 -11.95 -2.49 12.05
N VAL A 430 -11.83 -3.03 10.84
CA VAL A 430 -12.94 -3.68 10.14
C VAL A 430 -13.16 -5.12 10.61
N VAL A 431 -12.09 -5.86 10.90
CA VAL A 431 -12.16 -7.25 11.39
C VAL A 431 -12.88 -7.29 12.72
N PHE A 432 -12.64 -6.32 13.61
CA PHE A 432 -13.35 -6.19 14.88
C PHE A 432 -14.87 -6.17 14.68
N ILE A 433 -15.36 -5.38 13.72
CA ILE A 433 -16.79 -5.23 13.44
C ILE A 433 -17.35 -6.49 12.77
N LEU A 434 -16.62 -7.08 11.83
CA LEU A 434 -17.10 -8.27 11.11
C LEU A 434 -17.11 -9.52 11.99
N GLU A 435 -16.16 -9.68 12.90
CA GLU A 435 -16.21 -10.71 13.95
C GLU A 435 -17.41 -10.49 14.87
N MET A 436 -17.69 -9.24 15.28
CA MET A 436 -18.91 -8.91 16.03
C MET A 436 -20.16 -9.31 15.25
N TYR A 437 -20.21 -9.05 13.95
CA TYR A 437 -21.32 -9.45 13.08
C TYR A 437 -21.44 -10.98 12.96
N LYS A 438 -20.31 -11.72 12.97
CA LYS A 438 -20.32 -13.19 13.01
C LYS A 438 -20.91 -13.70 14.31
N GLU A 439 -20.44 -13.21 15.45
CA GLU A 439 -20.96 -13.57 16.78
C GLU A 439 -22.43 -13.17 16.95
N ALA A 440 -22.83 -12.04 16.38
CA ALA A 440 -24.22 -11.58 16.36
C ALA A 440 -25.12 -12.34 15.37
N GLY A 441 -24.58 -13.31 14.62
CA GLY A 441 -25.34 -14.22 13.75
C GLY A 441 -25.60 -13.72 12.33
N LEU A 442 -25.00 -12.60 11.89
CA LEU A 442 -25.26 -12.01 10.57
C LEU A 442 -24.69 -12.83 9.41
N PHE A 443 -23.70 -13.68 9.66
CA PHE A 443 -23.08 -14.56 8.65
C PHE A 443 -23.65 -15.98 8.64
N ALA A 444 -24.66 -16.29 9.47
CA ALA A 444 -25.26 -17.63 9.48
C ALA A 444 -25.94 -17.97 8.13
N PRO A 445 -25.85 -19.22 7.65
CA PRO A 445 -25.21 -20.39 8.28
C PRO A 445 -23.73 -20.58 7.89
N ILE A 446 -23.13 -19.64 7.14
CA ILE A 446 -21.80 -19.81 6.54
C ILE A 446 -20.66 -19.20 7.37
N ALA A 447 -20.95 -18.71 8.58
CA ALA A 447 -19.99 -18.05 9.46
C ALA A 447 -18.69 -18.85 9.69
N SER A 448 -18.77 -20.19 9.79
CA SER A 448 -17.61 -21.06 9.96
C SER A 448 -16.76 -21.24 8.69
N SER A 449 -17.23 -20.75 7.55
CA SER A 449 -16.56 -20.87 6.24
C SER A 449 -16.09 -19.53 5.69
N ILE A 450 -16.10 -18.48 6.52
CA ILE A 450 -15.62 -17.15 6.17
C ILE A 450 -14.59 -16.75 7.23
N GLN A 451 -13.39 -16.36 6.77
CA GLN A 451 -12.38 -15.71 7.59
C GLN A 451 -12.53 -14.20 7.39
N VAL A 452 -13.10 -13.49 8.37
CA VAL A 452 -13.29 -12.04 8.25
C VAL A 452 -11.98 -11.28 8.45
N THR A 453 -10.94 -11.93 8.98
CA THR A 453 -9.56 -11.43 8.96
C THR A 453 -9.01 -11.15 7.55
N GLU A 454 -9.62 -11.72 6.51
CA GLU A 454 -9.26 -11.47 5.10
C GLU A 454 -10.04 -10.30 4.47
N PHE A 455 -10.83 -9.55 5.26
CA PHE A 455 -11.66 -8.49 4.72
C PHE A 455 -10.99 -7.12 4.88
N THR A 456 -10.97 -6.36 3.79
CA THR A 456 -10.65 -4.93 3.81
C THR A 456 -11.90 -4.09 4.11
N LEU A 457 -11.74 -2.78 4.32
CA LEU A 457 -12.90 -1.88 4.45
C LEU A 457 -13.81 -1.90 3.22
N LYS A 458 -13.22 -2.04 2.02
CA LYS A 458 -13.99 -2.19 0.77
C LYS A 458 -14.93 -3.38 0.85
N ASP A 459 -14.39 -4.50 1.31
CA ASP A 459 -15.16 -5.74 1.43
C ASP A 459 -16.32 -5.57 2.38
N ALA A 460 -16.08 -4.96 3.55
CA ALA A 460 -17.10 -4.74 4.56
C ALA A 460 -18.25 -3.87 4.04
N TYR A 461 -17.98 -2.67 3.51
CA TYR A 461 -19.07 -1.80 3.03
C TYR A 461 -19.75 -2.33 1.77
N SER A 462 -19.13 -3.28 1.05
CA SER A 462 -19.72 -3.95 -0.10
C SER A 462 -20.71 -5.07 0.27
N LEU A 463 -20.70 -5.56 1.50
CA LEU A 463 -21.62 -6.62 1.93
C LEU A 463 -23.08 -6.17 1.92
N LYS A 464 -23.97 -7.09 1.55
CA LYS A 464 -25.43 -6.92 1.54
C LYS A 464 -26.05 -6.93 2.94
N LEU A 465 -25.51 -6.10 3.83
CA LEU A 465 -25.95 -5.96 5.22
C LEU A 465 -26.68 -4.64 5.47
N PHE A 466 -26.42 -3.62 4.65
CA PHE A 466 -26.81 -2.24 4.91
C PHE A 466 -28.11 -1.86 4.21
N GLU A 467 -28.67 -0.72 4.59
CA GLU A 467 -29.87 -0.16 3.97
C GLU A 467 -29.61 0.17 2.48
N ASN A 468 -30.57 -0.17 1.63
CA ASN A 468 -30.56 0.09 0.18
C ASN A 468 -31.76 0.92 -0.30
N ASP A 469 -32.70 1.24 0.59
CA ASP A 469 -33.84 2.10 0.30
C ASP A 469 -33.67 3.44 1.01
N SER A 470 -33.42 4.48 0.21
CA SER A 470 -33.23 5.84 0.70
C SER A 470 -34.45 6.39 1.47
N SER A 471 -35.65 5.84 1.28
CA SER A 471 -36.84 6.27 2.01
C SER A 471 -36.86 5.83 3.48
N ARG A 472 -36.05 4.83 3.84
CA ARG A 472 -35.89 4.32 5.21
C ARG A 472 -34.71 4.95 5.96
N LEU A 473 -33.84 5.67 5.27
CA LEU A 473 -32.76 6.41 5.92
C LEU A 473 -33.34 7.50 6.83
N PRO A 474 -32.65 7.85 7.94
CA PRO A 474 -33.09 8.92 8.83
C PRO A 474 -33.37 10.23 8.10
N LYS A 475 -34.35 11.02 8.55
CA LYS A 475 -34.76 12.26 7.84
C LYS A 475 -33.64 13.30 7.71
N TRP A 476 -32.69 13.30 8.65
CA TRP A 476 -31.53 14.19 8.61
C TRP A 476 -30.44 13.71 7.64
N CYS A 477 -30.51 12.47 7.17
CA CYS A 477 -29.52 11.86 6.28
C CYS A 477 -29.40 12.63 4.96
N ASN A 478 -28.20 13.12 4.66
CA ASN A 478 -27.90 13.91 3.46
C ASN A 478 -28.80 15.15 3.29
N ASN A 479 -29.39 15.64 4.39
CA ASN A 479 -30.24 16.83 4.35
C ASN A 479 -29.38 18.06 4.05
N GLY A 480 -29.80 18.87 3.07
CA GLY A 480 -29.04 20.03 2.61
C GLY A 480 -27.97 19.73 1.55
N ASP A 481 -27.72 18.46 1.21
CA ASP A 481 -26.83 18.07 0.11
C ASP A 481 -27.62 17.93 -1.21
N SER A 482 -27.05 18.41 -2.32
CA SER A 482 -27.63 18.27 -3.65
C SER A 482 -27.54 16.83 -4.18
N VAL A 483 -26.59 16.05 -3.66
CA VAL A 483 -26.39 14.64 -4.00
C VAL A 483 -26.74 13.80 -2.78
N LYS A 484 -27.57 12.77 -2.99
CA LYS A 484 -28.03 11.87 -1.93
C LYS A 484 -27.39 10.49 -2.12
N PRO A 485 -26.24 10.20 -1.48
CA PRO A 485 -25.70 8.85 -1.47
C PRO A 485 -26.66 7.87 -0.78
N PRO A 486 -26.49 6.55 -1.00
CA PRO A 486 -27.35 5.52 -0.40
C PRO A 486 -27.06 5.26 1.11
N PHE A 487 -26.20 6.07 1.72
CA PHE A 487 -25.79 6.05 3.12
C PHE A 487 -25.79 7.49 3.66
N CYS A 488 -25.57 7.68 4.96
CA CYS A 488 -25.66 9.00 5.60
C CYS A 488 -24.29 9.57 5.88
N GLN A 489 -23.84 10.56 5.11
CA GLN A 489 -22.57 11.24 5.42
C GLN A 489 -22.78 12.30 6.51
N ILE A 490 -22.35 11.96 7.72
CA ILE A 490 -22.59 12.77 8.93
C ILE A 490 -21.54 13.85 9.17
N LYS A 491 -20.32 13.66 8.65
CA LYS A 491 -19.23 14.65 8.74
C LYS A 491 -18.36 14.67 7.47
N GLY A 492 -17.79 15.83 7.19
CA GLY A 492 -16.65 15.99 6.28
C GLY A 492 -16.94 16.92 5.10
N LYS A 493 -15.89 17.62 4.66
CA LYS A 493 -15.91 18.63 3.60
C LYS A 493 -16.18 18.02 2.22
N TYR A 494 -15.53 16.89 1.93
CA TYR A 494 -15.64 16.18 0.66
C TYR A 494 -16.70 15.10 0.72
N ARG A 495 -17.38 14.86 -0.39
CA ARG A 495 -18.36 13.79 -0.52
C ARG A 495 -17.65 12.44 -0.45
N MET A 496 -18.07 11.61 0.48
CA MET A 496 -17.59 10.24 0.56
C MET A 496 -18.17 9.41 -0.59
N GLU A 497 -17.32 8.57 -1.15
CA GLU A 497 -17.67 7.59 -2.15
C GLU A 497 -17.40 6.22 -1.53
N LEU A 498 -18.34 5.27 -1.67
CA LEU A 498 -18.15 3.89 -1.25
C LEU A 498 -18.45 2.98 -2.46
N PRO A 499 -17.50 2.85 -3.42
CA PRO A 499 -17.75 2.12 -4.67
C PRO A 499 -18.10 0.67 -4.42
N GLY A 500 -19.24 0.21 -4.94
CA GLY A 500 -19.73 -1.14 -4.67
C GLY A 500 -20.41 -1.29 -3.31
N TYR A 501 -20.80 -0.20 -2.66
CA TYR A 501 -21.64 -0.23 -1.45
C TYR A 501 -22.81 -1.20 -1.60
N ASN A 502 -22.95 -2.10 -0.62
CA ASN A 502 -24.11 -2.97 -0.45
C ASN A 502 -24.46 -3.81 -1.69
N SER A 503 -23.43 -4.30 -2.39
CA SER A 503 -23.55 -4.94 -3.72
C SER A 503 -23.37 -6.46 -3.72
N MET A 504 -22.75 -7.02 -2.67
CA MET A 504 -22.29 -8.42 -2.63
C MET A 504 -22.90 -9.19 -1.46
N GLY A 505 -23.52 -10.34 -1.73
CA GLY A 505 -23.96 -11.24 -0.66
C GLY A 505 -22.78 -12.03 -0.09
N PRO A 506 -22.71 -12.30 1.23
CA PRO A 506 -21.68 -13.17 1.79
C PRO A 506 -21.71 -14.56 1.16
N TYR A 507 -20.54 -15.15 0.88
CA TYR A 507 -20.39 -16.52 0.38
C TYR A 507 -19.18 -17.22 1.02
N PRO A 508 -19.13 -18.57 1.04
CA PRO A 508 -18.02 -19.31 1.64
C PRO A 508 -16.67 -18.98 0.99
N ARG A 509 -15.63 -18.79 1.81
CA ARG A 509 -14.24 -18.44 1.41
C ARG A 509 -14.12 -17.13 0.62
N MET A 510 -15.01 -16.18 0.92
CA MET A 510 -14.98 -14.84 0.34
C MET A 510 -13.69 -14.12 0.72
N ASN A 511 -13.06 -13.47 -0.26
CA ASN A 511 -11.82 -12.67 -0.11
C ASN A 511 -10.56 -13.47 0.29
N GLU A 512 -10.54 -14.80 0.17
CA GLU A 512 -9.32 -15.58 0.47
C GLU A 512 -8.36 -15.68 -0.73
N LYS A 513 -8.82 -15.36 -1.95
CA LYS A 513 -8.08 -15.59 -3.22
C LYS A 513 -8.37 -14.53 -4.29
N CYS A 514 -8.63 -13.29 -3.87
CA CYS A 514 -9.17 -12.27 -4.74
C CYS A 514 -8.16 -11.17 -5.11
N PRO A 515 -7.73 -11.11 -6.38
CA PRO A 515 -6.84 -10.04 -6.80
C PRO A 515 -7.55 -8.69 -6.72
N SER A 516 -6.83 -7.65 -6.33
CA SER A 516 -7.32 -6.29 -6.24
C SER A 516 -6.21 -5.33 -6.68
N LEU A 517 -6.34 -4.76 -7.88
CA LEU A 517 -5.37 -3.80 -8.41
C LEU A 517 -6.01 -2.48 -8.81
N PRO A 518 -5.36 -1.34 -8.52
CA PRO A 518 -5.76 -0.04 -9.02
C PRO A 518 -5.70 0.03 -10.56
N PRO A 519 -6.41 1.00 -11.17
CA PRO A 519 -7.33 1.94 -10.54
C PRO A 519 -8.76 1.38 -10.40
N LYS A 520 -9.06 0.24 -11.03
CA LYS A 520 -10.44 -0.28 -11.14
C LYS A 520 -10.81 -1.25 -10.03
N TYR A 521 -9.83 -1.91 -9.41
CA TYR A 521 -10.03 -2.91 -8.37
C TYR A 521 -11.09 -3.96 -8.75
N SER A 522 -11.06 -4.38 -10.02
CA SER A 522 -12.01 -5.33 -10.58
C SER A 522 -11.65 -6.72 -10.10
N ARG A 523 -12.65 -7.44 -9.59
CA ARG A 523 -12.50 -8.82 -9.13
C ARG A 523 -13.07 -9.81 -10.16
N PRO A 524 -12.38 -10.93 -10.43
CA PRO A 524 -12.92 -12.02 -11.25
C PRO A 524 -14.19 -12.62 -10.63
N LYS A 525 -14.99 -13.35 -11.42
CA LYS A 525 -16.17 -14.04 -10.88
C LYS A 525 -15.77 -15.10 -9.84
N GLY A 526 -16.43 -15.08 -8.69
CA GLY A 526 -16.05 -15.94 -7.54
C GLY A 526 -15.13 -15.20 -6.56
N CYS A 527 -14.74 -14.00 -6.96
CA CYS A 527 -14.44 -12.84 -6.15
C CYS A 527 -15.53 -11.77 -6.40
#